data_AF-A0A438CFQ3-F1
#
_entry.id   AF-A0A438CFQ3-F1
#
_cell.length_a   1.000
_cell.length_b   1.000
_cell.length_c   1.000
_cell.angle_alpha   90.00
_cell.angle_beta   90.00
_cell.angle_gamma   90.00
#
_symmetry.space_group_name_H-M   'P 1'
#
loop_
_entity.id
_entity.type
_entity.pdbx_description
1 polymer ?
#
loop_
_entity_poly.entity_id
_entity_poly.type
_entity_poly.pdbx_seq_one_letter_code
_entity_poly.pdbx_strand_id
1 'polypeptide(L)'
;MNQTTINDTYKNEARERTRMLITRWMYEAAIPFNAVTYPNFQPMIEAIGQYGVRMKGPILHEGTMFMESIDASSMIKTGEKMFELLYKWVEATQHDEAVYWTNGIA
;
A
#
# COMPACT_ATOMS: atom_id res chain seq x y z
N MET A 1 19.62 1.67 -36.48
CA MET A 1 18.63 0.63 -36.10
C MET A 1 18.59 0.62 -34.58
N ASN A 2 17.50 1.12 -33.99
CA ASN A 2 17.50 1.49 -32.58
C ASN A 2 16.95 0.38 -31.69
N GLN A 3 17.59 0.26 -30.54
CA GLN A 3 17.41 -0.67 -29.43
C GLN A 3 16.07 -0.53 -28.68
N THR A 4 15.00 -0.08 -29.35
CA THR A 4 13.69 0.16 -28.74
C THR A 4 12.93 -1.15 -28.52
N THR A 5 12.87 -2.02 -29.54
CA THR A 5 12.07 -3.26 -29.49
C THR A 5 12.52 -4.25 -28.41
N ILE A 6 13.83 -4.33 -28.12
CA ILE A 6 14.41 -5.24 -27.11
C ILE A 6 14.20 -4.70 -25.69
N ASN A 7 14.23 -3.37 -25.50
CA ASN A 7 14.00 -2.75 -24.20
C ASN A 7 12.54 -2.84 -23.79
N ASP A 8 11.63 -2.71 -24.76
CA ASP A 8 10.18 -2.77 -24.52
C ASP A 8 9.74 -4.19 -24.17
N THR A 9 10.25 -5.22 -24.86
CA THR A 9 9.99 -6.62 -24.50
C THR A 9 10.49 -6.96 -23.10
N TYR A 10 11.70 -6.55 -22.74
CA TYR A 10 12.25 -6.77 -21.40
C TYR A 10 11.40 -6.11 -20.30
N LYS A 11 10.99 -4.85 -20.50
CA LYS A 11 10.11 -4.13 -19.56
C LYS A 11 8.74 -4.81 -19.41
N ASN A 12 8.19 -5.32 -20.51
CA ASN A 12 6.93 -6.06 -20.49
C ASN A 12 7.04 -7.36 -19.70
N GLU A 13 8.13 -8.13 -19.88
CA GLU A 13 8.35 -9.35 -19.10
C GLU A 13 8.48 -9.08 -17.60
N ALA A 14 9.22 -8.04 -17.21
CA ALA A 14 9.36 -7.65 -15.81
C ALA A 14 7.99 -7.27 -15.21
N ARG A 15 7.18 -6.53 -15.95
CA ARG A 15 5.83 -6.13 -15.54
C ARG A 15 4.91 -7.32 -15.35
N GLU A 16 4.90 -8.29 -16.28
CA GLU A 16 4.06 -9.49 -16.16
C GLU A 16 4.51 -10.37 -14.98
N ARG A 17 5.82 -10.51 -14.74
CA ARG A 17 6.33 -11.22 -13.56
C ARG A 17 5.86 -10.57 -12.26
N THR A 18 5.96 -9.25 -12.16
CA THR A 18 5.48 -8.50 -10.98
C THR A 18 3.98 -8.73 -10.75
N ARG A 19 3.17 -8.67 -11.80
CA ARG A 19 1.73 -8.93 -11.73
C ARG A 19 1.42 -10.33 -11.23
N MET A 20 2.07 -11.36 -11.78
CA MET A 20 1.87 -12.74 -11.33
C MET A 20 2.21 -12.92 -9.85
N LEU A 21 3.29 -12.30 -9.37
CA LEU A 21 3.69 -12.38 -7.96
C LEU A 21 2.67 -11.69 -7.05
N ILE A 22 2.16 -10.52 -7.42
CA ILE A 22 1.11 -9.82 -6.68
C ILE A 22 -0.16 -10.67 -6.64
N THR A 23 -0.64 -11.14 -7.78
CA THR A 23 -1.85 -11.99 -7.87
C THR A 23 -1.71 -13.25 -7.03
N ARG A 24 -0.54 -13.89 -7.06
CA ARG A 24 -0.25 -15.08 -6.24
C ARG A 24 -0.29 -14.76 -4.75
N TRP A 25 0.37 -13.70 -4.31
CA TRP A 25 0.35 -13.27 -2.92
C TRP A 25 -1.08 -12.95 -2.44
N MET A 26 -1.87 -12.26 -3.26
CA MET A 26 -3.28 -11.98 -2.94
C MET A 26 -4.09 -13.26 -2.78
N TYR A 27 -3.90 -14.23 -3.68
CA TYR A 27 -4.58 -15.52 -3.60
C TYR A 27 -4.19 -16.30 -2.33
N GLU A 28 -2.89 -16.40 -2.03
CA GLU A 28 -2.37 -17.13 -0.85
C GLU A 28 -2.79 -16.46 0.47
N ALA A 29 -2.89 -15.13 0.50
CA ALA A 29 -3.31 -14.35 1.66
C ALA A 29 -4.83 -14.14 1.76
N ALA A 30 -5.62 -14.72 0.83
CA ALA A 30 -7.06 -14.51 0.72
C ALA A 30 -7.48 -13.03 0.66
N ILE A 31 -6.67 -12.19 0.01
CA ILE A 31 -6.96 -10.77 -0.20
C ILE A 31 -7.93 -10.63 -1.39
N PRO A 32 -9.08 -9.96 -1.21
CA PRO A 32 -10.01 -9.70 -2.30
C PRO A 32 -9.35 -8.94 -3.46
N PHE A 33 -9.59 -9.36 -4.71
CA PHE A 33 -8.96 -8.75 -5.90
C PHE A 33 -9.29 -7.26 -6.07
N ASN A 34 -10.43 -6.80 -5.57
CA ASN A 34 -10.77 -5.38 -5.56
C ASN A 34 -9.86 -4.54 -4.66
N ALA A 35 -9.01 -5.13 -3.82
CA ALA A 35 -8.04 -4.36 -3.02
C ALA A 35 -7.08 -3.53 -3.90
N VAL A 36 -6.82 -3.96 -5.14
CA VAL A 36 -5.97 -3.19 -6.08
C VAL A 36 -6.63 -1.91 -6.59
N THR A 37 -7.94 -1.73 -6.38
CA THR A 37 -8.65 -0.51 -6.79
C THR A 37 -8.59 0.58 -5.74
N TYR A 38 -8.05 0.30 -4.55
CA TYR A 38 -7.94 1.29 -3.50
C TYR A 38 -6.87 2.35 -3.86
N PRO A 39 -7.11 3.64 -3.56
CA PRO A 39 -6.19 4.73 -3.92
C PRO A 39 -4.76 4.56 -3.38
N ASN A 40 -4.60 3.82 -2.27
CA ASN A 40 -3.32 3.56 -1.63
C ASN A 40 -2.46 2.49 -2.35
N PHE A 41 -3.04 1.73 -3.28
CA PHE A 41 -2.33 0.64 -3.95
C PHE A 41 -1.21 1.18 -4.86
N GLN A 42 -1.49 2.20 -5.66
CA GLN A 42 -0.51 2.78 -6.58
C GLN A 42 0.66 3.47 -5.85
N PRO A 43 0.43 4.31 -4.82
CA PRO A 43 1.51 4.84 -3.98
C PRO A 43 2.39 3.77 -3.35
N MET A 44 1.82 2.64 -2.91
CA MET A 44 2.60 1.52 -2.38
C MET A 44 3.53 0.93 -3.46
N ILE A 45 3.03 0.69 -4.67
CA ILE A 45 3.85 0.19 -5.78
C ILE A 45 4.97 1.17 -6.15
N GLU A 46 4.68 2.47 -6.15
CA GLU A 46 5.67 3.51 -6.42
C GLU A 46 6.77 3.56 -5.35
N ALA A 47 6.41 3.48 -4.07
CA ALA A 47 7.37 3.42 -2.98
C ALA A 47 8.28 2.19 -3.07
N ILE A 48 7.72 1.01 -3.37
CA ILE A 48 8.49 -0.22 -3.62
C ILE A 48 9.44 -0.02 -4.82
N GLY A 49 8.95 0.58 -5.91
CA GLY A 49 9.74 0.86 -7.11
C GLY A 49 10.89 1.84 -6.87
N GLN A 50 10.67 2.89 -6.07
CA GLN A 50 11.67 3.88 -5.69
C GLN A 50 12.76 3.28 -4.80
N TYR A 51 12.41 2.37 -3.88
CA TYR A 51 13.40 1.65 -3.07
C TYR A 51 14.30 0.78 -3.95
N GLY A 52 13.72 0.09 -4.94
CA GLY A 52 14.44 -0.69 -5.94
C GLY A 52 14.66 -2.16 -5.58
N VAL A 53 15.47 -2.82 -6.40
CA VAL A 53 15.74 -4.27 -6.29
C VAL A 53 16.44 -4.55 -4.95
N ARG A 54 15.99 -5.61 -4.25
CA ARG A 54 16.46 -6.06 -2.91
C ARG A 54 15.78 -5.40 -1.71
N MET A 55 14.63 -4.74 -1.89
CA MET A 55 13.73 -4.48 -0.77
C MET A 55 13.41 -5.80 -0.06
N LYS A 56 13.61 -5.85 1.26
CA LYS A 56 13.12 -6.94 2.09
C LYS A 56 11.71 -6.58 2.53
N GLY A 57 10.79 -7.54 2.43
CA GLY A 57 9.46 -7.37 3.00
C GLY A 57 9.55 -7.15 4.52
N PRO A 58 8.56 -6.48 5.12
CA PRO A 58 8.53 -6.28 6.55
C PRO A 58 8.53 -7.62 7.27
N ILE A 59 9.36 -7.74 8.30
CA ILE A 59 9.30 -8.87 9.25
C ILE A 59 8.20 -8.60 10.28
N LEU A 60 7.62 -9.65 10.89
CA LEU A 60 6.40 -9.54 11.72
C LEU A 60 6.46 -8.38 12.73
N HIS A 61 7.61 -8.17 13.38
CA HIS A 61 7.80 -7.09 14.35
C HIS A 61 7.90 -5.69 13.72
N GLU A 62 8.30 -5.53 12.46
CA GLU A 62 8.20 -4.26 11.73
C GLU A 62 6.73 -4.00 11.32
N GLY A 63 5.98 -5.06 11.01
CA GLY A 63 4.53 -4.99 10.80
C GLY A 63 3.77 -4.60 12.08
N THR A 64 4.19 -5.09 13.25
CA THR A 64 3.67 -4.60 14.53
C THR A 64 4.19 -3.21 14.86
N MET A 65 5.41 -2.83 14.47
CA MET A 65 5.93 -1.47 14.63
C MET A 65 5.07 -0.41 13.93
N PHE A 66 4.44 -0.75 12.79
CA PHE A 66 3.42 0.10 12.15
C PHE A 66 2.18 0.31 13.04
N MET A 67 1.80 -0.68 13.84
CA MET A 67 0.75 -0.56 14.86
C MET A 67 1.26 0.04 16.19
N GLU A 68 2.54 -0.16 16.55
CA GLU A 68 3.18 0.27 17.80
C GLU A 68 3.73 1.71 17.74
N SER A 69 3.94 2.29 16.56
CA SER A 69 4.33 3.70 16.37
C SER A 69 3.21 4.70 16.67
N ILE A 70 1.97 4.20 16.74
CA ILE A 70 0.93 4.79 17.56
C ILE A 70 1.17 4.21 18.95
N ASP A 71 1.44 5.01 19.98
CA ASP A 71 1.63 4.53 21.36
C ASP A 71 0.35 3.87 21.92
N ALA A 72 0.05 2.67 21.40
CA ALA A 72 -1.13 1.88 21.65
C ALA A 72 -0.90 0.94 22.84
N SER A 73 0.30 0.94 23.43
CA SER A 73 0.60 0.22 24.66
C SER A 73 -0.37 0.58 25.80
N SER A 74 -0.83 1.84 25.82
CA SER A 74 -1.84 2.35 26.75
C SER A 74 -3.29 2.13 26.27
N MET A 75 -3.50 1.80 25.00
CA MET A 75 -4.81 1.72 24.35
C MET A 75 -5.33 0.28 24.19
N ILE A 76 -4.46 -0.72 24.15
CA ILE A 76 -4.84 -2.14 24.09
C ILE A 76 -5.54 -2.60 25.38
N LYS A 77 -5.41 -1.87 26.50
CA LYS A 77 -6.00 -2.26 27.79
C LYS A 77 -7.51 -1.99 27.90
N THR A 78 -8.13 -1.25 26.99
CA THR A 78 -9.58 -0.96 27.05
C THR A 78 -10.18 -0.91 25.65
N GLY A 79 -11.19 -1.76 25.39
CA GLY A 79 -11.80 -1.90 24.07
C GLY A 79 -12.36 -0.60 23.47
N GLU A 80 -12.82 0.34 24.31
CA GLU A 80 -13.34 1.64 23.87
C GLU A 80 -12.27 2.49 23.15
N LYS A 81 -11.02 2.45 23.62
CA LYS A 81 -9.92 3.19 22.99
C LYS A 81 -9.51 2.61 21.65
N MET A 82 -9.65 1.30 21.47
CA MET A 82 -9.45 0.66 20.17
C MET A 82 -10.47 1.15 19.13
N PHE A 83 -11.73 1.31 19.53
CA PHE A 83 -12.76 1.86 18.65
C PHE A 83 -12.52 3.33 18.32
N GLU A 84 -12.08 4.15 19.28
CA GLU A 84 -11.74 5.56 19.00
C GLU A 84 -10.56 5.72 18.03
N LEU A 85 -9.56 4.83 18.09
CA LEU A 85 -8.46 4.86 17.13
C LEU A 85 -8.89 4.46 15.73
N LEU A 86 -9.69 3.39 15.62
CA LEU A 86 -10.24 2.99 14.35
C LEU A 86 -11.08 4.12 13.73
N TYR A 87 -11.86 4.81 14.56
CA TYR A 87 -12.66 5.96 14.14
C TYR A 87 -11.79 7.14 13.68
N LYS A 88 -10.75 7.52 14.44
CA LYS A 88 -9.79 8.57 14.04
C LYS A 88 -9.02 8.22 12.78
N TRP A 89 -8.64 6.95 12.61
CA TRP A 89 -7.97 6.49 11.39
C TRP A 89 -8.91 6.59 10.19
N VAL A 90 -10.15 6.15 10.34
CA VAL A 90 -11.21 6.30 9.33
C VAL A 90 -11.43 7.78 8.96
N GLU A 91 -11.44 8.70 9.92
CA GLU A 91 -11.54 10.15 9.64
C GLU A 91 -10.28 10.72 8.97
N ALA A 92 -9.08 10.33 9.40
CA ALA A 92 -7.83 10.78 8.81
C ALA A 92 -7.68 10.33 7.35
N THR A 93 -8.12 9.10 7.04
CA THR A 93 -8.15 8.59 5.66
C THR A 93 -9.19 9.29 4.77
N GLN A 94 -10.18 9.97 5.34
CA GLN A 94 -11.17 10.76 4.59
C GLN A 94 -10.67 12.19 4.30
N HIS A 95 -9.81 12.76 5.15
CA HIS A 95 -9.29 14.12 4.95
C HIS A 95 -8.31 14.23 3.77
N ASP A 96 -7.65 13.15 3.36
CA ASP A 96 -6.81 13.13 2.16
C ASP A 96 -7.63 13.15 0.85
N GLU A 97 -8.93 12.80 0.88
CA GLU A 97 -9.84 12.96 -0.28
C GLU A 97 -10.45 14.36 -0.37
N ALA A 98 -10.45 15.16 0.71
CA ALA A 98 -11.06 16.50 0.72
C ALA A 98 -10.22 17.58 0.02
N VAL A 99 -8.90 17.37 -0.14
CA VAL A 99 -8.00 18.34 -0.79
C VAL A 99 -8.17 18.35 -2.33
N TYR A 100 -8.74 17.29 -2.91
CA TYR A 100 -8.98 17.20 -4.35
C TYR A 100 -10.30 17.84 -4.82
N TRP A 101 -11.25 18.11 -3.92
CA TRP A 101 -12.53 18.73 -4.28
C TRP A 101 -12.60 20.25 -4.05
N THR A 102 -11.67 20.84 -3.31
CA THR A 102 -11.64 22.31 -3.09
C THR A 102 -10.70 23.06 -4.03
N ASN A 103 -9.81 22.38 -4.76
CA ASN A 103 -8.89 23.00 -5.73
C ASN A 103 -9.37 22.92 -7.20
N GLY A 104 -10.62 22.49 -7.43
CA GLY A 104 -11.23 22.36 -8.76
C GLY A 104 -12.31 23.40 -9.07
N ILE A 105 -12.50 24.43 -8.24
CA ILE A 105 -13.42 25.53 -8.50
C ILE A 105 -12.68 26.86 -8.30
N ALA A 106 -11.89 27.24 -9.30
CA ALA A 106 -11.52 28.61 -9.61
C ALA A 106 -11.39 28.74 -11.13
#